data_AF-A0A9P8JL18-F1
#
_entry.id   AF-A0A9P8JL18-F1
#
_cell.length_a   1.000
_cell.length_b   1.000
_cell.length_c   1.000
_cell.angle_alpha   90.00
_cell.angle_beta   90.00
_cell.angle_gamma   90.00
#
_symmetry.space_group_name_H-M   'P 1'
#
loop_
_entity.id
_entity.type
_entity.pdbx_description
1 polymer ?
#
loop_
_entity_poly.entity_id
_entity_poly.type
_entity_poly.pdbx_seq_one_letter_code
_entity_poly.pdbx_strand_id
1 'polypeptide(L)'
;VPDRAHWTEKQKWDLHVSILEYITYAHILKGLVLAAGPDYGCVALWMPPGQNMDDYLTILRSGMWRLWYKLSAEGKTRFFDEFFPLLHDTKHEVMGIRDDESYYLVYIGTKPAARGKGYARKCIEYVTKSADAEGRACYLESSNAANPAIYRKYGFETVRSIHLKRAEKAVDLEIMVREPQSGKKQPLLSLEKVDSMMTDVPSVTRPVSVSMKLGGEKEAVATISVV
;
A
#
# COMPACT_ATOMS: atom_id res chain seq x y z
N VAL A 1 -14.71 8.44 -21.91
CA VAL A 1 -15.96 7.72 -21.57
C VAL A 1 -15.73 6.99 -20.26
N PRO A 2 -16.65 7.03 -19.28
CA PRO A 2 -16.44 6.28 -18.04
C PRO A 2 -16.40 4.78 -18.35
N ASP A 3 -15.26 4.14 -18.08
CA ASP A 3 -15.12 2.70 -18.28
C ASP A 3 -16.08 1.98 -17.33
N ARG A 4 -16.79 0.97 -17.84
CA ARG A 4 -17.70 0.13 -17.03
C ARG A 4 -18.72 0.93 -16.18
N ALA A 5 -19.22 2.05 -16.70
CA ALA A 5 -20.27 2.85 -16.03
C ALA A 5 -21.50 2.04 -15.62
N HIS A 6 -21.82 0.98 -16.39
CA HIS A 6 -22.95 0.08 -16.17
C HIS A 6 -22.72 -0.95 -15.06
N TRP A 7 -21.51 -1.07 -14.50
CA TRP A 7 -21.23 -2.01 -13.43
C TRP A 7 -21.92 -1.63 -12.13
N THR A 8 -22.45 -2.65 -11.45
CA THR A 8 -22.94 -2.52 -10.07
C THR A 8 -21.79 -2.24 -9.11
N GLU A 9 -22.10 -1.63 -7.97
CA GLU A 9 -21.12 -1.38 -6.90
C GLU A 9 -20.45 -2.67 -6.41
N LYS A 10 -21.20 -3.79 -6.38
CA LYS A 10 -20.65 -5.10 -6.04
C LYS A 10 -19.58 -5.55 -7.05
N GLN A 11 -19.83 -5.41 -8.36
CA GLN A 11 -18.85 -5.81 -9.38
C GLN A 11 -17.57 -4.98 -9.31
N LYS A 12 -17.70 -3.66 -9.07
CA LYS A 12 -16.55 -2.77 -8.84
C LYS A 12 -15.77 -3.19 -7.59
N TRP A 13 -16.49 -3.50 -6.52
CA TRP A 13 -15.90 -3.99 -5.26
C TRP A 13 -15.18 -5.33 -5.43
N ASP A 14 -15.77 -6.31 -6.12
CA ASP A 14 -15.16 -7.62 -6.35
C ASP A 14 -13.86 -7.50 -7.17
N LEU A 15 -13.83 -6.59 -8.15
CA LEU A 15 -12.59 -6.25 -8.87
C LEU A 15 -11.56 -5.60 -7.95
N HIS A 16 -11.98 -4.64 -7.14
CA HIS A 16 -11.11 -3.95 -6.19
C HIS A 16 -10.47 -4.92 -5.18
N VAL A 17 -11.26 -5.82 -4.60
CA VAL A 17 -10.79 -6.88 -3.71
C VAL A 17 -9.77 -7.76 -4.42
N SER A 18 -10.06 -8.18 -5.67
CA SER A 18 -9.10 -8.98 -6.45
C SER A 18 -7.76 -8.26 -6.64
N ILE A 19 -7.78 -6.96 -6.95
CA ILE A 19 -6.56 -6.15 -7.11
C ILE A 19 -5.78 -6.11 -5.79
N LEU A 20 -6.45 -5.82 -4.67
CA LEU A 20 -5.80 -5.78 -3.36
C LEU A 20 -5.26 -7.15 -2.94
N GLU A 21 -5.95 -8.25 -3.22
CA GLU A 21 -5.46 -9.61 -2.95
C GLU A 21 -4.17 -9.89 -3.73
N TYR A 22 -4.13 -9.58 -5.04
CA TYR A 22 -2.95 -9.81 -5.87
C TYR A 22 -1.77 -8.97 -5.40
N ILE A 23 -2.00 -7.68 -5.15
CA ILE A 23 -0.95 -6.76 -4.68
C ILE A 23 -0.46 -7.18 -3.30
N THR A 24 -1.35 -7.50 -2.37
CA THR A 24 -0.95 -7.96 -1.03
C THR A 24 -0.12 -9.23 -1.12
N TYR A 25 -0.53 -10.20 -1.94
CA TYR A 25 0.23 -11.43 -2.12
C TYR A 25 1.60 -11.19 -2.76
N ALA A 26 1.70 -10.29 -3.74
CA ALA A 26 2.98 -9.90 -4.33
C ALA A 26 3.93 -9.30 -3.26
N HIS A 27 3.41 -8.47 -2.35
CA HIS A 27 4.19 -7.93 -1.23
C HIS A 27 4.54 -9.00 -0.18
N ILE A 28 3.74 -10.04 0.00
CA ILE A 28 4.11 -11.18 0.84
C ILE A 28 5.31 -11.93 0.24
N LEU A 29 5.40 -12.02 -1.10
CA LEU A 29 6.49 -12.73 -1.78
C LEU A 29 7.80 -11.94 -1.83
N LYS A 30 7.73 -10.62 -2.04
CA LYS A 30 8.90 -9.77 -2.38
C LYS A 30 9.06 -8.52 -1.53
N GLY A 31 7.99 -8.07 -0.89
CA GLY A 31 7.96 -6.85 -0.12
C GLY A 31 7.92 -7.11 1.38
N LEU A 32 7.26 -6.19 2.08
CA LEU A 32 6.99 -6.24 3.51
C LEU A 32 5.52 -5.90 3.74
N VAL A 33 4.81 -6.83 4.40
CA VAL A 33 3.42 -6.63 4.83
C VAL A 33 3.38 -6.48 6.34
N LEU A 34 2.99 -5.29 6.81
CA LEU A 34 2.87 -5.00 8.23
C LEU A 34 1.41 -4.97 8.63
N ALA A 35 1.08 -5.62 9.73
CA ALA A 35 -0.24 -5.53 10.36
C ALA A 35 -0.13 -4.99 11.78
N ALA A 36 -1.07 -4.16 12.20
CA ALA A 36 -1.14 -3.63 13.55
C ALA A 36 -2.57 -3.61 14.09
N GLY A 37 -2.72 -4.00 15.36
CA GLY A 37 -4.01 -4.10 16.04
C GLY A 37 -4.71 -5.45 15.86
N PRO A 38 -5.70 -5.77 16.70
CA PRO A 38 -6.46 -7.02 16.59
C PRO A 38 -7.19 -7.08 15.26
N ASP A 39 -7.32 -8.29 14.70
CA ASP A 39 -7.99 -8.55 13.42
C ASP A 39 -7.51 -7.60 12.31
N TYR A 40 -6.19 -7.45 12.16
CA TYR A 40 -5.57 -6.63 11.10
C TYR A 40 -6.14 -5.20 11.05
N GLY A 41 -6.27 -4.57 12.22
CA GLY A 41 -6.87 -3.23 12.36
C GLY A 41 -6.27 -2.19 11.40
N CYS A 42 -4.96 -2.30 11.13
CA CYS A 42 -4.26 -1.62 10.05
C CYS A 42 -3.35 -2.60 9.30
N VAL A 43 -3.24 -2.43 7.99
CA VAL A 43 -2.26 -3.12 7.13
C VAL A 43 -1.51 -2.09 6.29
N ALA A 44 -0.20 -2.27 6.15
CA ALA A 44 0.65 -1.48 5.25
C ALA A 44 1.50 -2.41 4.37
N LEU A 45 1.59 -2.07 3.09
CA LEU A 45 2.36 -2.77 2.07
C LEU A 45 3.54 -1.89 1.67
N TRP A 46 4.74 -2.37 1.95
CA TRP A 46 5.99 -1.70 1.67
C TRP A 46 6.84 -2.52 0.70
N MET A 47 7.53 -1.86 -0.22
CA MET A 47 8.62 -2.44 -0.99
C MET A 47 9.96 -1.96 -0.42
N PRO A 48 10.83 -2.89 0.04
CA PRO A 48 12.19 -2.56 0.46
C PRO A 48 13.08 -2.11 -0.73
N PRO A 49 14.23 -1.48 -0.44
CA PRO A 49 15.26 -1.18 -1.44
C PRO A 49 15.66 -2.42 -2.26
N GLY A 50 15.82 -2.23 -3.57
CA GLY A 50 16.21 -3.27 -4.53
C GLY A 50 15.15 -4.34 -4.79
N GLN A 51 13.93 -4.19 -4.24
CA GLN A 51 12.82 -5.10 -4.48
C GLN A 51 11.75 -4.44 -5.33
N ASN A 52 11.22 -5.20 -6.28
CA ASN A 52 10.08 -4.86 -7.11
C ASN A 52 9.12 -6.07 -7.18
N MET A 53 8.00 -5.92 -7.87
CA MET A 53 7.00 -6.98 -8.05
C MET A 53 6.77 -7.32 -9.53
N ASP A 54 7.71 -6.96 -10.41
CA ASP A 54 7.59 -7.11 -11.87
C ASP A 54 8.15 -8.43 -12.40
N ASP A 55 8.76 -9.26 -11.55
CA ASP A 55 9.29 -10.55 -11.98
C ASP A 55 8.18 -11.57 -12.29
N TYR A 56 8.43 -12.42 -13.30
CA TYR A 56 7.46 -13.38 -13.81
C TYR A 56 6.91 -14.33 -12.73
N LEU A 57 7.74 -14.75 -11.76
CA LEU A 57 7.31 -15.70 -10.74
C LEU A 57 6.37 -15.03 -9.74
N THR A 58 6.66 -13.80 -9.35
CA THR A 58 5.79 -12.98 -8.49
C THR A 58 4.47 -12.67 -9.20
N ILE A 59 4.51 -12.25 -10.46
CA ILE A 59 3.30 -12.00 -11.26
C ILE A 59 2.43 -13.26 -11.36
N LEU A 60 3.03 -14.42 -11.63
CA LEU A 60 2.33 -15.70 -11.75
C LEU A 60 1.68 -16.10 -10.41
N ARG A 61 2.46 -16.09 -9.32
CA ARG A 61 2.03 -16.59 -8.01
C ARG A 61 1.03 -15.67 -7.32
N SER A 62 1.18 -14.37 -7.47
CA SER A 62 0.21 -13.38 -6.94
C SER A 62 -1.12 -13.39 -7.68
N GLY A 63 -1.15 -13.89 -8.91
CA GLY A 63 -2.33 -13.82 -9.76
C GLY A 63 -2.51 -12.46 -10.43
N MET A 64 -1.52 -11.55 -10.37
CA MET A 64 -1.58 -10.24 -11.06
C MET A 64 -1.87 -10.37 -12.55
N TRP A 65 -1.40 -11.44 -13.20
CA TRP A 65 -1.72 -11.74 -14.61
C TRP A 65 -3.23 -11.86 -14.89
N ARG A 66 -4.04 -12.24 -13.89
CA ARG A 66 -5.50 -12.34 -14.03
C ARG A 66 -6.15 -10.97 -14.21
N LEU A 67 -5.49 -9.89 -13.79
CA LEU A 67 -6.00 -8.53 -13.96
C LEU A 67 -6.21 -8.21 -15.45
N TRP A 68 -5.34 -8.70 -16.32
CA TRP A 68 -5.49 -8.58 -17.76
C TRP A 68 -6.82 -9.16 -18.28
N TYR A 69 -7.32 -10.24 -17.68
CA TYR A 69 -8.61 -10.83 -18.08
C TYR A 69 -9.80 -10.19 -17.38
N LYS A 70 -9.55 -9.53 -16.23
CA LYS A 70 -10.58 -8.85 -15.46
C LYS A 70 -10.85 -7.44 -15.93
N LEU A 71 -9.94 -6.75 -16.62
CA LEU A 71 -10.12 -5.38 -17.13
C LEU A 71 -10.75 -5.34 -18.53
N SER A 72 -11.45 -4.26 -18.85
CA SER A 72 -11.92 -3.99 -20.22
C SER A 72 -10.75 -3.56 -21.11
N ALA A 73 -10.96 -3.39 -22.42
CA ALA A 73 -9.93 -2.83 -23.29
C ALA A 73 -9.51 -1.43 -22.83
N GLU A 74 -10.48 -0.57 -22.52
CA GLU A 74 -10.23 0.77 -21.97
C GLU A 74 -9.51 0.71 -20.62
N GLY A 75 -9.95 -0.16 -19.71
CA GLY A 75 -9.33 -0.34 -18.39
C GLY A 75 -7.89 -0.84 -18.50
N LYS A 76 -7.56 -1.67 -19.50
CA LYS A 76 -6.17 -2.08 -19.77
C LYS A 76 -5.32 -0.90 -20.18
N THR A 77 -5.79 -0.10 -21.13
CA THR A 77 -5.04 1.08 -21.59
C THR A 77 -4.81 2.06 -20.44
N ARG A 78 -5.86 2.36 -19.65
CA ARG A 78 -5.72 3.24 -18.49
C ARG A 78 -4.74 2.71 -17.44
N PHE A 79 -4.81 1.42 -17.14
CA PHE A 79 -3.99 0.84 -16.08
C PHE A 79 -2.54 0.59 -16.55
N PHE A 80 -2.36 -0.12 -17.66
CA PHE A 80 -1.05 -0.60 -18.12
C PHE A 80 -0.31 0.37 -19.03
N ASP A 81 -1.00 1.17 -19.84
CA ASP A 81 -0.35 2.08 -20.81
C ASP A 81 -0.23 3.52 -20.25
N GLU A 82 -1.04 3.87 -19.24
CA GLU A 82 -1.10 5.24 -18.71
C GLU A 82 -0.70 5.32 -17.23
N PHE A 83 -1.46 4.67 -16.34
CA PHE A 83 -1.30 4.84 -14.89
C PHE A 83 -0.02 4.19 -14.35
N PHE A 84 0.24 2.93 -14.72
CA PHE A 84 1.42 2.22 -14.24
C PHE A 84 2.74 2.84 -14.73
N PRO A 85 2.91 3.19 -16.02
CA PRO A 85 4.08 3.93 -16.49
C PRO A 85 4.22 5.28 -15.80
N LEU A 86 3.12 6.02 -15.61
CA LEU A 86 3.15 7.30 -14.89
C LEU A 86 3.72 7.16 -13.47
N LEU A 87 3.31 6.15 -12.71
CA LEU A 87 3.85 5.91 -11.36
C LEU A 87 5.33 5.54 -11.40
N HIS A 88 5.71 4.63 -12.31
CA HIS A 88 7.10 4.19 -12.48
C HIS A 88 8.02 5.36 -12.85
N ASP A 89 7.69 6.08 -13.92
CA ASP A 89 8.47 7.21 -14.42
C ASP A 89 8.55 8.34 -13.38
N THR A 90 7.45 8.59 -12.67
CA THR A 90 7.43 9.61 -11.60
C THR A 90 8.37 9.25 -10.46
N LYS A 91 8.34 8.00 -9.98
CA LYS A 91 9.25 7.55 -8.92
C LYS A 91 10.69 7.66 -9.38
N HIS A 92 10.98 7.21 -10.61
CA HIS A 92 12.31 7.27 -11.20
C HIS A 92 12.83 8.72 -11.31
N GLU A 93 12.02 9.64 -11.82
CA GLU A 93 12.37 11.06 -11.95
C GLU A 93 12.60 11.74 -10.59
N VAL A 94 11.76 11.43 -9.59
CA VAL A 94 11.83 12.06 -8.27
C VAL A 94 12.97 11.51 -7.43
N MET A 95 13.20 10.20 -7.49
CA MET A 95 14.20 9.52 -6.65
C MET A 95 15.58 9.47 -7.32
N GLY A 96 15.64 9.47 -8.65
CA GLY A 96 16.88 9.41 -9.43
C GLY A 96 17.73 8.20 -9.04
N ILE A 97 18.99 8.43 -8.67
CA ILE A 97 19.91 7.37 -8.21
C ILE A 97 19.40 6.61 -6.97
N ARG A 98 18.45 7.19 -6.22
CA ARG A 98 17.89 6.61 -4.99
C ARG A 98 16.66 5.75 -5.23
N ASP A 99 16.22 5.61 -6.48
CA ASP A 99 14.99 4.90 -6.86
C ASP A 99 14.98 3.46 -6.32
N ASP A 100 16.03 2.70 -6.64
CA ASP A 100 16.25 1.34 -6.14
C ASP A 100 16.80 1.28 -4.70
N GLU A 101 17.16 2.42 -4.12
CA GLU A 101 17.76 2.50 -2.78
C GLU A 101 16.78 2.95 -1.69
N SER A 102 15.52 3.17 -2.05
CA SER A 102 14.48 3.73 -1.18
C SER A 102 13.42 2.73 -0.79
N TYR A 103 12.81 2.94 0.38
CA TYR A 103 11.60 2.21 0.77
C TYR A 103 10.38 2.83 0.12
N TYR A 104 9.49 2.03 -0.44
CA TYR A 104 8.27 2.51 -1.09
C TYR A 104 7.02 2.03 -0.35
N LEU A 105 6.22 2.97 0.20
CA LEU A 105 4.91 2.67 0.77
C LEU A 105 3.85 2.64 -0.34
N VAL A 106 3.43 1.44 -0.73
CA VAL A 106 2.49 1.22 -1.85
C VAL A 106 1.04 1.36 -1.38
N TYR A 107 0.69 0.76 -0.24
CA TYR A 107 -0.65 0.86 0.33
C TYR A 107 -0.62 0.92 1.85
N ILE A 108 -1.55 1.66 2.43
CA ILE A 108 -1.88 1.58 3.86
C ILE A 108 -3.38 1.76 4.06
N GLY A 109 -3.97 0.91 4.90
CA GLY A 109 -5.39 0.92 5.20
C GLY A 109 -5.65 0.66 6.69
N THR A 110 -6.58 1.40 7.29
CA THR A 110 -7.03 1.19 8.67
C THR A 110 -8.54 1.04 8.70
N LYS A 111 -9.03 -0.06 9.30
CA LYS A 111 -10.46 -0.31 9.52
C LYS A 111 -11.08 0.87 10.30
N PRO A 112 -12.30 1.33 9.98
CA PRO A 112 -12.94 2.44 10.70
C PRO A 112 -12.94 2.29 12.23
N ALA A 113 -13.31 1.11 12.74
CA ALA A 113 -13.31 0.79 14.17
C ALA A 113 -11.92 0.71 14.82
N ALA A 114 -10.86 0.72 14.02
CA ALA A 114 -9.45 0.67 14.45
C ALA A 114 -8.74 2.04 14.32
N ARG A 115 -9.41 3.07 13.80
CA ARG A 115 -8.87 4.44 13.70
C ARG A 115 -8.71 5.09 15.08
N GLY A 116 -7.84 6.10 15.17
CA GLY A 116 -7.56 6.81 16.42
C GLY A 116 -6.68 6.05 17.43
N LYS A 117 -6.32 4.79 17.16
CA LYS A 117 -5.53 3.91 18.05
C LYS A 117 -4.03 3.88 17.73
N GLY A 118 -3.58 4.66 16.75
CA GLY A 118 -2.16 4.76 16.37
C GLY A 118 -1.62 3.58 15.56
N TYR A 119 -2.46 2.69 15.01
CA TYR A 119 -1.98 1.53 14.25
C TYR A 119 -1.26 1.91 12.94
N ALA A 120 -1.79 2.85 12.17
CA ALA A 120 -1.11 3.35 10.96
C ALA A 120 0.27 3.94 11.29
N ARG A 121 0.36 4.70 12.39
CA ARG A 121 1.62 5.23 12.90
C ARG A 121 2.61 4.11 13.19
N LYS A 122 2.21 3.02 13.86
CA LYS A 122 3.09 1.89 14.15
C LYS A 122 3.63 1.23 12.88
N CYS A 123 2.79 1.02 11.87
CA CYS A 123 3.21 0.45 10.59
C CYS A 123 4.21 1.35 9.84
N ILE A 124 3.96 2.67 9.82
CA ILE A 124 4.87 3.62 9.15
C ILE A 124 6.18 3.75 9.91
N GLU A 125 6.12 3.99 11.22
CA GLU A 125 7.30 4.19 12.06
C GLU A 125 8.22 2.97 12.12
N TYR A 126 7.67 1.75 11.98
CA TYR A 126 8.49 0.54 11.90
C TYR A 126 9.48 0.61 10.73
N VAL A 127 8.99 0.94 9.52
CA VAL A 127 9.84 1.01 8.32
C VAL A 127 10.71 2.25 8.32
N THR A 128 10.14 3.41 8.67
CA THR A 128 10.92 4.66 8.63
C THR A 128 12.08 4.65 9.61
N LYS A 129 11.99 3.94 10.75
CA LYS A 129 13.12 3.78 11.68
C LYS A 129 14.24 2.92 11.10
N SER A 130 13.91 1.84 10.38
CA SER A 130 14.91 1.05 9.66
C SER A 130 15.55 1.87 8.54
N ALA A 131 14.74 2.60 7.77
CA ALA A 131 15.23 3.51 6.75
C ALA A 131 16.16 4.59 7.32
N ASP A 132 15.84 5.17 8.48
CA ASP A 132 16.70 6.12 9.18
C ASP A 132 18.04 5.50 9.59
N ALA A 133 18.02 4.27 10.13
CA ALA A 133 19.22 3.55 10.55
C ALA A 133 20.12 3.18 9.36
N GLU A 134 19.52 2.95 8.19
CA GLU A 134 20.22 2.62 6.94
C GLU A 134 20.62 3.86 6.13
N GLY A 135 20.20 5.06 6.53
CA GLY A 135 20.43 6.29 5.77
C GLY A 135 19.66 6.34 4.44
N ARG A 136 18.48 5.71 4.38
CA ARG A 136 17.66 5.58 3.17
C ARG A 136 16.40 6.44 3.23
N ALA A 137 16.01 6.96 2.06
CA ALA A 137 14.76 7.68 1.91
C ALA A 137 13.55 6.73 1.87
N CYS A 138 12.37 7.27 2.19
CA CYS A 138 11.09 6.62 1.94
C CYS A 138 10.28 7.45 0.92
N TYR A 139 9.55 6.76 0.05
CA TYR A 139 8.75 7.35 -1.02
C TYR A 139 7.30 6.84 -0.95
N LEU A 140 6.33 7.68 -1.32
CA LEU A 140 4.93 7.30 -1.52
C LEU A 140 4.23 8.24 -2.48
N GLU A 141 3.14 7.77 -3.08
CA GLU A 141 2.14 8.62 -3.74
C GLU A 141 0.82 8.62 -2.98
N SER A 142 0.23 9.81 -2.84
CA SER A 142 -1.02 10.02 -2.12
C SER A 142 -2.10 10.56 -3.05
N SER A 143 -3.11 9.73 -3.35
CA SER A 143 -4.25 10.06 -4.24
C SER A 143 -5.46 10.68 -3.52
N ASN A 144 -5.33 11.02 -2.23
CA ASN A 144 -6.37 11.65 -1.44
C ASN A 144 -5.83 12.90 -0.75
N ALA A 145 -6.45 14.06 -1.02
CA ALA A 145 -6.03 15.37 -0.50
C ALA A 145 -5.96 15.47 1.04
N ALA A 146 -6.65 14.59 1.78
CA ALA A 146 -6.60 14.56 3.24
C ALA A 146 -5.34 13.85 3.80
N ASN A 147 -4.73 12.96 3.02
CA ASN A 147 -3.64 12.09 3.48
C ASN A 147 -2.28 12.80 3.64
N PRO A 148 -1.88 13.77 2.80
CA PRO A 148 -0.58 14.44 2.93
C PRO A 148 -0.35 15.08 4.31
N ALA A 149 -1.40 15.68 4.89
CA ALA A 149 -1.32 16.23 6.25
C ALA A 149 -1.02 15.18 7.32
N ILE A 150 -1.38 13.92 7.08
CA ILE A 150 -1.05 12.79 7.95
C ILE A 150 0.41 12.39 7.74
N TYR A 151 0.84 12.20 6.48
CA TYR A 151 2.20 11.78 6.17
C TYR A 151 3.27 12.79 6.57
N ARG A 152 2.97 14.10 6.50
CA ARG A 152 3.85 15.18 7.00
C ARG A 152 4.21 15.01 8.49
N LYS A 153 3.30 14.44 9.31
CA LYS A 153 3.59 14.16 10.72
C LYS A 153 4.66 13.07 10.92
N TYR A 154 4.90 12.25 9.89
CA TYR A 154 5.93 11.21 9.90
C TYR A 154 7.20 11.63 9.16
N GLY A 155 7.31 12.89 8.72
CA GLY A 155 8.49 13.44 8.06
C GLY A 155 8.48 13.34 6.53
N PHE A 156 7.35 12.98 5.91
CA PHE A 156 7.20 13.06 4.46
C PHE A 156 6.90 14.47 4.02
N GLU A 157 7.51 14.91 2.93
CA GLU A 157 7.29 16.21 2.31
C GLU A 157 6.81 16.03 0.87
N THR A 158 5.87 16.85 0.44
CA THR A 158 5.37 16.83 -0.94
C THR A 158 6.44 17.44 -1.84
N VAL A 159 6.94 16.65 -2.80
CA VAL A 159 7.99 17.08 -3.75
C VAL A 159 7.44 17.34 -5.15
N ARG A 160 6.31 16.73 -5.50
CA ARG A 160 5.62 16.92 -6.79
C ARG A 160 4.11 16.69 -6.62
N SER A 161 3.30 17.36 -7.43
CA SER A 161 1.86 17.11 -7.55
C SER A 161 1.53 16.80 -9.00
N ILE A 162 0.79 15.71 -9.23
CA ILE A 162 0.40 15.25 -10.57
C ILE A 162 -1.12 15.26 -10.67
N HIS A 163 -1.64 15.83 -11.75
CA HIS A 163 -3.07 15.90 -12.01
C HIS A 163 -3.47 14.82 -13.02
N LEU A 164 -4.28 13.83 -12.60
CA LEU A 164 -4.80 12.79 -13.49
C LEU A 164 -5.94 13.35 -14.35
N LYS A 165 -5.69 13.50 -15.65
CA LYS A 165 -6.53 14.30 -16.59
C LYS A 165 -7.80 13.61 -17.10
N ARG A 166 -7.96 12.30 -16.88
CA ARG A 166 -9.04 11.48 -17.50
C ARG A 166 -10.21 11.13 -16.59
N ALA A 167 -10.14 11.45 -15.31
CA ALA A 167 -11.24 11.23 -14.38
C ALA A 167 -12.29 12.36 -14.49
N GLU A 168 -13.58 12.06 -14.26
CA GLU A 168 -14.65 13.07 -14.23
C GLU A 168 -14.40 14.18 -13.20
N LYS A 169 -13.63 13.86 -12.16
CA LYS A 169 -13.02 14.82 -11.23
C LYS A 169 -11.52 14.63 -11.29
N ALA A 170 -10.77 15.73 -11.41
CA ALA A 170 -9.31 15.69 -11.32
C ALA A 170 -8.92 15.00 -10.00
N VAL A 171 -8.12 13.94 -10.11
CA VAL A 171 -7.51 13.29 -8.96
C VAL A 171 -6.08 13.78 -8.87
N ASP A 172 -5.78 14.44 -7.75
CA ASP A 172 -4.44 14.92 -7.45
C ASP A 172 -3.66 13.80 -6.78
N LEU A 173 -2.49 13.51 -7.35
CA LEU A 173 -1.53 12.58 -6.82
C LEU A 173 -0.35 13.37 -6.25
N GLU A 174 -0.29 13.49 -4.92
CA GLU A 174 0.85 14.10 -4.24
C GLU A 174 1.97 13.07 -4.10
N ILE A 175 3.11 13.36 -4.70
CA ILE A 175 4.34 12.57 -4.57
C ILE A 175 5.08 13.08 -3.35
N MET A 176 5.34 12.18 -2.40
CA MET A 176 5.94 12.55 -1.13
C MET A 176 7.19 11.74 -0.84
N VAL A 177 8.23 12.43 -0.36
CA VAL A 177 9.51 11.84 0.00
C VAL A 177 9.81 12.17 1.45
N ARG A 178 10.36 11.19 2.17
CA ARG A 178 10.91 11.36 3.50
C ARG A 178 12.40 11.06 3.46
N GLU A 179 13.22 12.07 3.72
CA GLU A 179 14.65 11.89 3.90
C GLU A 179 14.97 11.18 5.23
N PRO A 180 16.08 10.43 5.31
CA PRO A 180 16.50 9.78 6.55
C PRO A 180 16.79 10.84 7.62
N GLN A 181 16.22 10.65 8.81
CA GLN A 181 16.37 11.54 9.95
C GLN A 181 17.56 11.12 10.80
N SER A 182 18.78 11.42 10.34
CA SER A 182 20.01 11.21 11.09
C SER A 182 19.94 11.91 12.46
N GLY A 183 19.91 11.14 13.56
CA GLY A 183 20.25 11.65 14.90
C GLY A 183 19.17 11.71 15.98
N LYS A 184 17.93 11.26 15.75
CA LYS A 184 17.03 10.99 16.89
C LYS A 184 17.29 9.57 17.42
N LYS A 185 18.28 9.43 18.33
CA LYS A 185 18.48 8.20 19.11
C LYS A 185 17.19 7.85 19.85
N GLN A 186 16.33 7.04 19.24
CA GLN A 186 15.34 6.26 19.99
C GLN A 186 16.07 4.99 20.48
N PRO A 187 15.86 4.57 21.73
CA PRO A 187 16.52 3.36 22.22
C PRO A 187 16.06 2.19 21.34
N LEU A 188 17.02 1.53 20.66
CA LEU A 188 16.77 0.26 19.98
C LEU A 188 16.16 -0.70 21.01
N LEU A 189 14.96 -1.20 20.74
CA LEU A 189 14.56 -2.45 21.38
C LEU A 189 15.47 -3.52 20.81
N SER A 190 16.31 -4.11 21.66
CA SER A 190 17.13 -5.26 21.31
C SER A 190 16.25 -6.39 20.77
N LEU A 191 16.76 -7.14 19.80
CA LEU A 191 16.08 -8.32 19.22
C LEU A 191 15.59 -9.30 20.29
N GLU A 192 16.30 -9.38 21.42
CA GLU A 192 15.91 -10.16 22.60
C GLU A 192 14.55 -9.74 23.21
N LYS A 193 14.18 -8.45 23.14
CA LYS A 193 12.87 -7.97 23.61
C LYS A 193 11.74 -8.23 22.60
N VAL A 194 12.05 -8.36 21.31
CA VAL A 194 11.06 -8.70 20.28
C VAL A 194 10.71 -10.18 20.38
N ASP A 195 11.70 -11.06 20.58
CA ASP A 195 11.47 -12.49 20.81
C ASP A 195 10.67 -12.73 22.10
N SER A 196 10.99 -12.02 23.19
CA SER A 196 10.20 -12.06 24.44
C SER A 196 8.75 -11.58 24.28
N MET A 197 8.42 -10.81 23.25
CA MET A 197 7.05 -10.37 22.96
C MET A 197 6.33 -11.27 21.95
N MET A 198 7.07 -12.09 21.19
CA MET A 198 6.53 -13.03 20.21
C MET A 198 6.24 -14.42 20.78
N THR A 199 6.75 -14.75 21.97
CA THR A 199 6.54 -16.07 22.61
C THR A 199 5.13 -16.31 23.17
N ASP A 200 4.24 -15.31 23.15
CA ASP A 200 2.87 -15.42 23.71
C ASP A 200 1.76 -15.62 22.65
N VAL A 201 2.11 -15.96 21.41
CA VAL A 201 1.14 -16.30 20.37
C VAL A 201 0.98 -17.82 20.28
N PRO A 202 -0.16 -18.41 20.69
CA PRO A 202 -0.36 -19.85 20.54
C PRO A 202 -0.38 -20.22 19.05
N SER A 203 0.45 -21.19 18.68
CA SER A 203 0.49 -21.73 17.32
C SER A 203 -0.83 -22.45 17.00
N VAL A 204 -1.64 -21.83 16.15
CA VAL A 204 -2.83 -22.48 15.58
C VAL A 204 -2.60 -22.70 14.09
N THR A 205 -1.97 -23.82 13.77
CA THR A 205 -2.02 -24.40 12.42
C THR A 205 -3.24 -25.30 12.33
N ARG A 206 -4.38 -24.73 11.90
CA ARG A 206 -5.48 -25.51 11.33
C ARG A 206 -6.00 -24.81 10.08
N PRO A 207 -6.34 -25.57 9.02
CA PRO A 207 -7.02 -25.00 7.87
C PRO A 207 -8.41 -24.53 8.32
N VAL A 208 -8.67 -23.23 8.26
CA VAL A 208 -9.99 -22.67 8.56
C VAL A 208 -10.76 -22.56 7.25
N SER A 209 -11.74 -23.43 7.06
CA SER A 209 -12.82 -23.22 6.09
C SER A 209 -13.79 -22.19 6.68
N VAL A 210 -13.74 -20.95 6.18
CA VAL A 210 -14.68 -19.90 6.57
C VAL A 210 -15.92 -19.98 5.67
N SER A 211 -17.03 -20.45 6.24
CA SER A 211 -18.38 -20.22 5.67
C SER A 211 -18.91 -18.89 6.21
N MET A 212 -19.07 -17.90 5.34
CA MET A 212 -19.59 -16.59 5.70
C MET A 212 -21.12 -16.59 5.63
N LYS A 213 -21.79 -16.41 6.78
CA LYS A 213 -23.21 -16.06 6.85
C LYS A 213 -23.37 -14.60 6.46
N LEU A 214 -24.17 -14.32 5.44
CA LEU A 214 -24.58 -12.98 5.04
C LEU A 214 -25.62 -12.44 6.04
N GLY A 215 -25.17 -11.59 6.96
CA GLY A 215 -26.01 -10.73 7.81
C GLY A 215 -25.81 -9.28 7.41
N GLY A 216 -26.90 -8.59 7.11
CA GLY A 216 -26.90 -7.26 6.50
C GLY A 216 -26.52 -6.09 7.43
N GLU A 217 -26.51 -4.94 6.76
CA GLU A 217 -26.45 -3.56 7.24
C GLU A 217 -25.08 -2.86 7.42
N LYS A 218 -24.91 -1.86 6.54
CA LYS A 218 -24.24 -0.56 6.70
C LYS A 218 -22.75 -0.47 6.34
N GLU A 219 -22.55 -0.23 5.04
CA GLU A 219 -21.63 0.72 4.40
C GLU A 219 -20.26 0.95 5.06
N ALA A 220 -19.23 0.32 4.50
CA ALA A 220 -17.85 0.73 4.66
C ALA A 220 -17.31 1.18 3.30
N VAL A 221 -17.42 2.50 3.04
CA VAL A 221 -16.77 3.15 1.90
C VAL A 221 -15.28 3.27 2.20
N ALA A 222 -14.52 2.23 1.85
CA ALA A 222 -13.09 2.35 1.61
C ALA A 222 -12.91 2.56 0.09
N THR A 223 -13.25 3.75 -0.39
CA THR A 223 -12.92 4.16 -1.75
C THR A 223 -11.41 4.36 -1.83
N ILE A 224 -10.69 3.31 -2.18
CA ILE A 224 -9.37 3.45 -2.79
C ILE A 224 -9.67 3.51 -4.29
N SER A 225 -9.82 4.73 -4.80
CA SER A 225 -9.97 4.98 -6.22
C SER A 225 -8.70 4.53 -6.93
N VAL A 226 -8.74 3.32 -7.50
CA VAL A 226 -7.90 2.98 -8.66
C VAL A 226 -8.69 3.50 -9.85
N VAL A 227 -8.18 4.56 -10.47
CA VAL A 227 -8.80 5.25 -11.63
C VAL A 227 -8.81 4.32 -12.85
#